data_AF-A0A6L6PX49-F1
#
_entry.id   AF-A0A6L6PX49-F1
#
_cell.length_a   1.000
_cell.length_b   1.000
_cell.length_c   1.000
_cell.angle_alpha   90.00
_cell.angle_beta   90.00
_cell.angle_gamma   90.00
#
_symmetry.space_group_name_H-M   'P 1'
#
loop_
_entity.id
_entity.type
_entity.pdbx_description
1 polymer ?
#
loop_
_entity_poly.entity_id
_entity_poly.type
_entity_poly.pdbx_seq_one_letter_code
_entity_poly.pdbx_strand_id
1 'polypeptide(L)'
;MKKVIDVQAAVAVAANEAIAAKTQGTFGVGGVMIDASGTILKALPNNVIRDGLVFDPTAHGERQLIDWYFEERAQGTELPEPHDITIVTSLDPCCMCTGAILASGFNVVVAATDPNAGINYDGSATFDALPEGLREQARATFSYPAVLGQSAYAREAKGAPVKPFFIGKNISEPTEALCSLVFEATSKGAMALFDTDPPREQLKDPATLSSRHAIGVALRKAFPEALTVRCDPQRPDASLAPALLQAMARDKVMGGDGDAVALLDSFGNLLLCMPGRRNKSGIRTAFMECTRAYAQLRYKLMENATPQQRDEIRLYLGHPKDGTFVFARGPANGALSFMELGAYGSTMEGPLPASNPRQFQYVLPSQPQVALEAMCEAMPPLYRHTIRIRPVQVGDQELIAALNP
;
A
#
# COMPACT_ATOMS: atom_id res chain seq x y z
N MET A 1 -19.06 -10.33 -21.62
CA MET A 1 -17.96 -10.44 -20.63
C MET A 1 -17.56 -11.91 -20.52
N LYS A 2 -16.27 -12.21 -20.31
CA LYS A 2 -15.78 -13.58 -20.15
C LYS A 2 -16.29 -14.14 -18.81
N LYS A 3 -16.78 -15.39 -18.82
CA LYS A 3 -17.22 -16.09 -17.60
C LYS A 3 -16.21 -17.15 -17.19
N VAL A 4 -16.04 -17.33 -15.89
CA VAL A 4 -15.28 -18.39 -15.25
C VAL A 4 -16.14 -19.01 -14.15
N ILE A 5 -16.31 -20.33 -14.22
CA ILE A 5 -17.20 -21.08 -13.33
C ILE A 5 -16.43 -22.09 -12.47
N ASP A 6 -15.11 -22.05 -12.51
CA ASP A 6 -14.22 -22.88 -11.70
C ASP A 6 -13.05 -22.04 -11.17
N VAL A 7 -12.57 -22.38 -9.96
CA VAL A 7 -11.47 -21.68 -9.28
C VAL A 7 -10.21 -21.69 -10.12
N GLN A 8 -9.89 -22.84 -10.73
CA GLN A 8 -8.70 -23.02 -11.56
C GLN A 8 -8.65 -22.01 -12.71
N ALA A 9 -9.75 -21.82 -13.45
CA ALA A 9 -9.85 -20.88 -14.56
C ALA A 9 -9.79 -19.42 -14.08
N ALA A 10 -10.38 -19.12 -12.93
CA ALA A 10 -10.28 -17.79 -12.32
C ALA A 10 -8.84 -17.47 -11.90
N VAL A 11 -8.15 -18.41 -11.27
CA VAL A 11 -6.73 -18.28 -10.91
C VAL A 11 -5.86 -18.17 -12.17
N ALA A 12 -6.16 -18.91 -13.24
CA ALA A 12 -5.44 -18.78 -14.50
C ALA A 12 -5.55 -17.36 -15.09
N VAL A 13 -6.66 -16.63 -14.87
CA VAL A 13 -6.76 -15.22 -15.26
C VAL A 13 -5.85 -14.36 -14.40
N ALA A 14 -5.85 -14.52 -13.07
CA ALA A 14 -4.93 -13.81 -12.19
C ALA A 14 -3.45 -14.11 -12.51
N ALA A 15 -3.13 -15.35 -12.87
CA ALA A 15 -1.78 -15.77 -13.28
C ALA A 15 -1.34 -15.10 -14.59
N ASN A 16 -2.25 -14.90 -15.55
CA ASN A 16 -1.94 -14.15 -16.76
C ASN A 16 -1.62 -12.68 -16.46
N GLU A 17 -2.32 -12.07 -15.51
CA GLU A 17 -1.99 -10.71 -15.05
C GLU A 17 -0.64 -10.67 -14.30
N ALA A 18 -0.29 -11.71 -13.54
CA ALA A 18 1.05 -11.84 -12.96
C ALA A 18 2.15 -11.92 -14.03
N ILE A 19 1.90 -12.62 -15.15
CA ILE A 19 2.80 -12.64 -16.31
C ILE A 19 2.89 -11.25 -16.94
N ALA A 20 1.77 -10.54 -17.11
CA ALA A 20 1.77 -9.17 -17.64
C ALA A 20 2.58 -8.22 -16.74
N ALA A 21 2.44 -8.33 -15.42
CA ALA A 21 3.23 -7.57 -14.44
C ALA A 21 4.74 -7.87 -14.57
N LYS A 22 5.11 -9.15 -14.73
CA LYS A 22 6.49 -9.55 -15.03
C LYS A 22 7.00 -8.92 -16.32
N THR A 23 6.21 -8.94 -17.40
CA THR A 23 6.59 -8.33 -18.69
C THR A 23 6.79 -6.82 -18.58
N GLN A 24 6.01 -6.15 -17.73
CA GLN A 24 6.19 -4.73 -17.42
C GLN A 24 7.46 -4.44 -16.59
N GLY A 25 8.03 -5.46 -15.93
CA GLY A 25 9.19 -5.31 -15.05
C GLY A 25 8.84 -4.88 -13.62
N THR A 26 7.60 -5.12 -13.18
CA THR A 26 7.17 -4.93 -11.79
C THR A 26 7.02 -6.29 -11.08
N PHE A 27 6.56 -6.29 -9.83
CA PHE A 27 6.28 -7.51 -9.06
C PHE A 27 5.27 -8.39 -9.80
N GLY A 28 5.63 -9.65 -10.01
CA GLY A 28 4.85 -10.66 -10.73
C GLY A 28 3.60 -11.12 -9.98
N VAL A 29 2.66 -10.20 -9.76
CA VAL A 29 1.40 -10.40 -9.05
C VAL A 29 0.26 -9.87 -9.90
N GLY A 30 -0.87 -10.58 -9.91
CA GLY A 30 -2.06 -10.20 -10.67
C GLY A 30 -3.33 -10.54 -9.92
N GLY A 31 -4.42 -9.85 -10.25
CA GLY A 31 -5.72 -10.09 -9.64
C GLY A 31 -6.88 -9.96 -10.62
N VAL A 32 -8.01 -10.56 -10.26
CA VAL A 32 -9.27 -10.46 -11.01
C VAL A 32 -10.47 -10.35 -10.05
N MET A 33 -11.42 -9.47 -10.36
CA MET A 33 -12.73 -9.37 -9.71
C MET A 33 -13.79 -10.12 -10.49
N ILE A 34 -14.52 -10.99 -9.80
CA ILE A 34 -15.56 -11.87 -10.37
C ILE A 34 -16.84 -11.71 -9.55
N ASP A 35 -17.98 -11.55 -10.22
CA ASP A 35 -19.29 -11.53 -9.56
C ASP A 35 -19.83 -12.94 -9.23
N ALA A 36 -20.93 -13.00 -8.49
CA ALA A 36 -21.59 -14.25 -8.12
C ALA A 36 -22.12 -15.09 -9.30
N SER A 37 -22.14 -14.55 -10.52
CA SER A 37 -22.53 -15.27 -11.75
C SER A 37 -21.33 -15.86 -12.51
N GLY A 38 -20.12 -15.68 -11.98
CA GLY A 38 -18.86 -16.06 -12.61
C GLY A 38 -18.39 -15.07 -13.68
N THR A 39 -19.00 -13.89 -13.79
CA THR A 39 -18.60 -12.88 -14.78
C THR A 39 -17.36 -12.14 -14.29
N ILE A 40 -16.33 -12.07 -15.13
CA ILE A 40 -15.15 -11.25 -14.88
C ILE A 40 -15.54 -9.78 -15.06
N LEU A 41 -15.46 -9.02 -13.97
CA LEU A 41 -15.70 -7.58 -13.95
C LEU A 41 -14.44 -6.83 -14.40
N LYS A 42 -13.28 -7.21 -13.85
CA LYS A 42 -11.99 -6.57 -14.14
C LYS A 42 -10.84 -7.51 -13.79
N ALA A 43 -9.77 -7.49 -14.59
CA ALA A 43 -8.48 -8.10 -14.26
C ALA A 43 -7.39 -7.02 -14.39
N LEU A 44 -6.43 -7.01 -13.46
CA LEU A 44 -5.36 -6.02 -13.41
C LEU A 44 -4.04 -6.64 -12.92
N PRO A 45 -2.90 -6.28 -13.53
CA PRO A 45 -1.58 -6.63 -13.02
C PRO A 45 -1.17 -5.68 -11.88
N ASN A 46 -0.19 -6.10 -11.08
CA ASN A 46 0.59 -5.16 -10.28
C ASN A 46 1.20 -4.10 -11.19
N ASN A 47 1.33 -2.88 -10.68
CA ASN A 47 1.73 -1.72 -11.47
C ASN A 47 2.61 -0.75 -10.64
N VAL A 48 3.34 -1.28 -9.65
CA VAL A 48 4.23 -0.50 -8.77
C VAL A 48 5.35 0.17 -9.55
N ILE A 49 5.95 -0.57 -10.49
CA ILE A 49 7.01 -0.07 -11.38
C ILE A 49 6.44 0.14 -12.78
N ARG A 50 6.76 1.28 -13.41
CA ARG A 50 6.57 1.51 -14.86
C ARG A 50 7.87 2.04 -15.45
N ASP A 51 8.26 1.52 -16.61
CA ASP A 51 9.45 1.98 -17.35
C ASP A 51 10.73 2.04 -16.48
N GLY A 52 10.88 1.10 -15.54
CA GLY A 52 12.02 1.02 -14.62
C GLY A 52 12.01 2.05 -13.49
N LEU A 53 10.89 2.74 -13.25
CA LEU A 53 10.73 3.75 -12.20
C LEU A 53 9.56 3.37 -11.29
N VAL A 54 9.66 3.71 -10.00
CA VAL A 54 8.54 3.59 -9.06
C VAL A 54 7.43 4.56 -9.49
N PHE A 55 6.28 4.01 -9.88
CA PHE A 55 5.12 4.76 -10.35
C PHE A 55 4.13 5.07 -9.21
N ASP A 56 3.72 4.03 -8.49
CA ASP A 56 2.86 4.11 -7.31
C ASP A 56 3.15 2.90 -6.42
N PRO A 57 3.81 3.05 -5.25
CA PRO A 57 4.16 1.93 -4.38
C PRO A 57 2.92 1.18 -3.87
N THR A 58 1.72 1.75 -3.99
CA THR A 58 0.47 1.12 -3.56
C THR A 58 -0.29 0.42 -4.69
N ALA A 59 0.22 0.44 -5.93
CA ALA A 59 -0.45 -0.09 -7.11
C ALA A 59 -0.35 -1.62 -7.24
N HIS A 60 -0.79 -2.33 -6.19
CA HIS A 60 -0.97 -3.77 -6.20
C HIS A 60 -2.23 -4.16 -6.98
N GLY A 61 -2.32 -5.40 -7.47
CA GLY A 61 -3.45 -5.85 -8.28
C GLY A 61 -4.78 -5.69 -7.53
N GLU A 62 -4.85 -6.20 -6.30
CA GLU A 62 -6.04 -6.16 -5.44
C GLU A 62 -6.46 -4.74 -5.10
N ARG A 63 -5.48 -3.89 -4.72
CA ARG A 63 -5.72 -2.47 -4.40
C ARG A 63 -6.29 -1.73 -5.60
N GLN A 64 -5.72 -1.94 -6.80
CA GLN A 64 -6.19 -1.29 -8.02
C GLN A 64 -7.58 -1.75 -8.43
N LEU A 65 -7.91 -3.04 -8.24
CA LEU A 65 -9.25 -3.56 -8.47
C LEU A 65 -10.30 -2.87 -7.57
N ILE A 66 -9.97 -2.65 -6.30
CA ILE A 66 -10.85 -1.93 -5.36
C ILE A 66 -11.02 -0.47 -5.76
N ASP A 67 -9.94 0.22 -6.18
CA ASP A 67 -10.04 1.57 -6.72
C ASP A 67 -10.96 1.63 -7.95
N TRP A 68 -10.73 0.72 -8.91
CA TRP A 68 -11.57 0.60 -10.10
C TRP A 68 -13.04 0.39 -9.73
N TYR A 69 -13.35 -0.52 -8.80
CA TYR A 69 -14.72 -0.79 -8.38
C TYR A 69 -15.44 0.46 -7.87
N PHE A 70 -14.81 1.21 -6.96
CA PHE A 70 -15.43 2.42 -6.40
C PHE A 70 -15.49 3.56 -7.41
N GLU A 71 -14.49 3.67 -8.31
CA GLU A 71 -14.51 4.64 -9.40
C GLU A 71 -15.66 4.38 -10.39
N GLU A 72 -15.90 3.12 -10.76
CA GLU A 72 -17.02 2.74 -11.62
C GLU A 72 -18.38 3.01 -10.95
N ARG A 73 -18.55 2.65 -9.67
CA ARG A 73 -19.78 2.98 -8.94
C ARG A 73 -20.02 4.48 -8.86
N ALA A 74 -18.96 5.27 -8.65
CA ALA A 74 -19.05 6.72 -8.63
C ALA A 74 -19.40 7.33 -10.01
N GLN A 75 -19.12 6.62 -11.11
CA GLN A 75 -19.53 6.98 -12.46
C GLN A 75 -20.96 6.52 -12.81
N GLY A 76 -21.64 5.81 -11.90
CA GLY A 76 -22.99 5.31 -12.09
C GLY A 76 -23.07 3.91 -12.70
N THR A 77 -21.95 3.21 -12.85
CA THR A 77 -21.96 1.79 -13.26
C THR A 77 -22.60 0.96 -12.16
N GLU A 78 -23.66 0.22 -12.50
CA GLU A 78 -24.30 -0.72 -11.58
C GLU A 78 -23.39 -1.94 -11.43
N LEU A 79 -22.80 -2.08 -10.24
CA LEU A 79 -21.95 -3.21 -9.86
C LEU A 79 -22.55 -3.90 -8.63
N PRO A 80 -22.40 -5.23 -8.47
CA PRO A 80 -22.84 -5.94 -7.28
C PRO A 80 -22.20 -5.35 -6.01
N GLU A 81 -22.84 -5.58 -4.87
CA GLU A 81 -22.25 -5.19 -3.59
C GLU A 81 -20.94 -5.97 -3.34
N PRO A 82 -19.98 -5.42 -2.57
CA PRO A 82 -18.66 -6.04 -2.42
C PRO A 82 -18.69 -7.49 -1.92
N HIS A 83 -19.66 -7.83 -1.06
CA HIS A 83 -19.81 -9.18 -0.50
C HIS A 83 -20.32 -10.22 -1.51
N ASP A 84 -20.81 -9.79 -2.67
CA ASP A 84 -21.18 -10.65 -3.81
C ASP A 84 -20.06 -10.77 -4.86
N ILE A 85 -18.93 -10.10 -4.62
CA ILE A 85 -17.76 -10.11 -5.49
C ILE A 85 -16.64 -10.89 -4.82
N THR A 86 -15.91 -11.66 -5.63
CA THR A 86 -14.68 -12.37 -5.22
C THR A 86 -13.50 -11.79 -5.96
N ILE A 87 -12.50 -11.31 -5.22
CA ILE A 87 -11.17 -10.99 -5.74
C ILE A 87 -10.36 -12.29 -5.74
N VAL A 88 -9.91 -12.73 -6.91
CA VAL A 88 -8.98 -13.84 -7.04
C VAL A 88 -7.60 -13.26 -7.29
N THR A 89 -6.65 -13.59 -6.41
CA THR A 89 -5.27 -13.06 -6.47
C THR A 89 -4.27 -14.18 -6.71
N SER A 90 -3.24 -13.90 -7.51
CA SER A 90 -2.18 -14.85 -7.81
C SER A 90 -1.31 -15.16 -6.59
N LEU A 91 -1.18 -14.24 -5.65
CA LEU A 91 -0.32 -14.36 -4.48
C LEU A 91 -1.08 -13.89 -3.23
N ASP A 92 -0.75 -14.45 -2.07
CA ASP A 92 -1.36 -14.09 -0.79
C ASP A 92 -1.32 -12.57 -0.55
N PRO A 93 -2.47 -11.91 -0.32
CA PRO A 93 -2.51 -10.47 -0.22
C PRO A 93 -1.67 -9.97 0.95
N CYS A 94 -0.85 -8.96 0.69
CA CYS A 94 -0.06 -8.32 1.74
C CYS A 94 -0.95 -7.56 2.74
N CYS A 95 -0.37 -7.01 3.81
CA CYS A 95 -1.14 -6.29 4.83
C CYS A 95 -1.96 -5.12 4.27
N MET A 96 -1.42 -4.40 3.28
CA MET A 96 -2.14 -3.31 2.59
C MET A 96 -3.39 -3.84 1.90
N CYS A 97 -3.22 -4.83 1.03
CA CYS A 97 -4.32 -5.37 0.23
C CYS A 97 -5.36 -6.04 1.12
N THR A 98 -4.93 -6.76 2.14
CA THR A 98 -5.80 -7.38 3.15
C THR A 98 -6.65 -6.33 3.87
N GLY A 99 -6.05 -5.27 4.41
CA GLY A 99 -6.78 -4.19 5.06
C GLY A 99 -7.77 -3.50 4.12
N ALA A 100 -7.38 -3.30 2.85
CA ALA A 100 -8.26 -2.74 1.83
C ALA A 100 -9.47 -3.64 1.51
N ILE A 101 -9.24 -4.95 1.36
CA ILE A 101 -10.27 -5.96 1.11
C ILE A 101 -11.26 -6.01 2.27
N LEU A 102 -10.77 -6.08 3.52
CA LEU A 102 -11.60 -6.14 4.71
C LEU A 102 -12.40 -4.85 4.92
N ALA A 103 -11.78 -3.69 4.72
CA ALA A 103 -12.46 -2.39 4.81
C ALA A 103 -13.57 -2.23 3.78
N SER A 104 -13.44 -2.89 2.62
CA SER A 104 -14.41 -2.80 1.52
C SER A 104 -15.45 -3.92 1.53
N GLY A 105 -15.19 -5.04 2.22
CA GLY A 105 -16.14 -6.16 2.35
C GLY A 105 -16.11 -7.19 1.22
N PHE A 106 -15.01 -7.29 0.47
CA PHE A 106 -14.88 -8.30 -0.61
C PHE A 106 -14.54 -9.69 -0.09
N ASN A 107 -14.88 -10.71 -0.87
CA ASN A 107 -14.35 -12.06 -0.68
C ASN A 107 -13.02 -12.23 -1.41
N VAL A 108 -12.20 -13.18 -0.97
CA VAL A 108 -10.92 -13.49 -1.60
C VAL A 108 -10.77 -14.97 -1.91
N VAL A 109 -10.12 -15.26 -3.04
CA VAL A 109 -9.52 -16.57 -3.34
C VAL A 109 -8.04 -16.36 -3.61
N VAL A 110 -7.19 -17.06 -2.87
CA VAL A 110 -5.72 -16.95 -2.99
C VAL A 110 -5.15 -18.14 -3.75
N ALA A 111 -4.28 -17.85 -4.73
CA ALA A 111 -3.59 -18.89 -5.49
C ALA A 111 -2.31 -19.37 -4.79
N ALA A 112 -1.22 -18.60 -4.77
CA ALA A 112 0.02 -18.97 -4.09
C ALA A 112 0.13 -18.30 -2.71
N THR A 113 0.90 -18.89 -1.79
CA THR A 113 1.20 -18.30 -0.47
C THR A 113 2.42 -17.37 -0.51
N ASP A 114 2.45 -16.33 0.31
CA ASP A 114 3.63 -15.48 0.50
C ASP A 114 4.10 -15.55 1.97
N PRO A 115 5.21 -16.27 2.27
CA PRO A 115 5.71 -16.43 3.63
C PRO A 115 6.38 -15.17 4.22
N ASN A 116 6.52 -14.10 3.43
CA ASN A 116 7.21 -12.87 3.84
C ASN A 116 6.26 -11.71 4.08
N ALA A 117 5.39 -11.38 3.11
CA ALA A 117 4.47 -10.22 3.22
C ALA A 117 2.99 -10.61 3.29
N GLY A 118 2.64 -11.84 2.90
CA GLY A 118 1.27 -12.34 2.87
C GLY A 118 0.62 -12.36 4.25
N ILE A 119 -0.70 -12.13 4.31
CA ILE A 119 -1.41 -12.16 5.59
C ILE A 119 -1.47 -13.55 6.21
N ASN A 120 -1.44 -14.60 5.38
CA ASN A 120 -1.39 -15.99 5.78
C ASN A 120 0.04 -16.56 5.64
N TYR A 121 1.05 -15.75 6.01
CA TYR A 121 2.47 -16.11 5.90
C TYR A 121 2.85 -17.41 6.63
N ASP A 122 2.10 -17.80 7.66
CA ASP A 122 2.30 -19.03 8.43
C ASP A 122 1.49 -20.23 7.88
N GLY A 123 0.68 -20.01 6.85
CA GLY A 123 -0.17 -21.01 6.21
C GLY A 123 -1.28 -21.56 7.11
N SER A 124 -1.56 -20.96 8.27
CA SER A 124 -2.52 -21.48 9.26
C SER A 124 -3.97 -21.08 8.97
N ALA A 125 -4.18 -19.97 8.25
CA ALA A 125 -5.45 -19.28 8.06
C ALA A 125 -6.13 -18.84 9.38
N THR A 126 -5.35 -18.67 10.45
CA THR A 126 -5.83 -18.06 11.71
C THR A 126 -5.88 -16.54 11.64
N PHE A 127 -4.99 -15.95 10.82
CA PHE A 127 -4.80 -14.51 10.62
C PHE A 127 -4.43 -13.76 11.90
N ASP A 128 -3.59 -14.35 12.75
CA ASP A 128 -3.19 -13.74 14.03
C ASP A 128 -2.41 -12.43 13.89
N ALA A 129 -1.84 -12.17 12.71
CA ALA A 129 -1.26 -10.87 12.37
C ALA A 129 -2.28 -9.71 12.31
N LEU A 130 -3.57 -10.01 12.12
CA LEU A 130 -4.62 -9.00 12.14
C LEU A 130 -4.99 -8.59 13.57
N PRO A 131 -5.40 -7.32 13.78
CA PRO A 131 -6.17 -6.93 14.95
C PRO A 131 -7.34 -7.90 15.21
N GLU A 132 -7.60 -8.21 16.47
CA GLU A 132 -8.59 -9.21 16.89
C GLU A 132 -9.95 -9.04 16.21
N GLY A 133 -10.46 -7.79 16.16
CA GLY A 133 -11.76 -7.47 15.56
C GLY A 133 -11.87 -7.73 14.05
N LEU A 134 -10.76 -7.99 13.35
CA LEU A 134 -10.75 -8.28 11.91
C LEU A 134 -10.59 -9.77 11.59
N ARG A 135 -10.17 -10.59 12.56
CA ARG A 135 -9.80 -11.98 12.33
C ARG A 135 -10.98 -12.84 11.88
N GLU A 136 -12.14 -12.66 12.50
CA GLU A 136 -13.36 -13.40 12.10
C GLU A 136 -13.80 -13.05 10.68
N GLN A 137 -13.75 -11.77 10.32
CA GLN A 137 -14.07 -11.34 8.97
C GLN A 137 -13.12 -12.00 7.95
N ALA A 138 -11.81 -11.99 8.22
CA ALA A 138 -10.83 -12.65 7.37
C ALA A 138 -11.08 -14.16 7.23
N ARG A 139 -11.34 -14.87 8.35
CA ARG A 139 -11.72 -16.29 8.33
C ARG A 139 -12.99 -16.58 7.52
N ALA A 140 -13.94 -15.64 7.51
CA ALA A 140 -15.19 -15.78 6.78
C ALA A 140 -15.09 -15.46 5.28
N THR A 141 -14.09 -14.68 4.86
CA THR A 141 -14.02 -14.17 3.48
C THR A 141 -12.78 -14.60 2.69
N PHE A 142 -11.71 -15.04 3.33
CA PHE A 142 -10.45 -15.41 2.67
C PHE A 142 -10.37 -16.92 2.45
N SER A 143 -10.47 -17.34 1.18
CA SER A 143 -10.42 -18.76 0.79
C SER A 143 -9.02 -19.11 0.28
N TYR A 144 -8.44 -20.18 0.80
CA TYR A 144 -7.21 -20.80 0.29
C TYR A 144 -7.59 -22.18 -0.25
N PRO A 145 -7.94 -22.31 -1.54
CA PRO A 145 -8.42 -23.58 -2.09
C PRO A 145 -7.33 -24.65 -2.09
N ALA A 146 -7.74 -25.92 -2.10
CA ALA A 146 -6.81 -27.04 -2.19
C ALA A 146 -6.06 -26.99 -3.52
N VAL A 147 -4.76 -27.31 -3.47
CA VAL A 147 -3.91 -27.47 -4.65
C VAL A 147 -3.67 -28.97 -4.81
N LEU A 148 -4.23 -29.55 -5.88
CA LEU A 148 -4.20 -31.00 -6.09
C LEU A 148 -2.88 -31.44 -6.68
N GLY A 149 -2.13 -32.23 -5.91
CA GLY A 149 -0.96 -32.95 -6.40
C GLY A 149 -0.06 -33.47 -5.29
N GLN A 150 1.24 -33.63 -5.58
CA GLN A 150 2.20 -34.30 -4.69
C GLN A 150 3.54 -33.57 -4.52
N SER A 151 3.69 -32.40 -5.15
CA SER A 151 4.87 -31.55 -5.02
C SER A 151 4.79 -30.64 -3.79
N ALA A 152 5.80 -29.78 -3.61
CA ALA A 152 5.82 -28.77 -2.55
C ALA A 152 4.71 -27.71 -2.68
N TYR A 153 4.06 -27.61 -3.84
CA TYR A 153 2.95 -26.69 -4.11
C TYR A 153 1.59 -27.26 -3.68
N ALA A 154 1.49 -28.58 -3.47
CA ALA A 154 0.27 -29.22 -3.01
C ALA A 154 -0.11 -28.72 -1.61
N ARG A 155 -1.40 -28.44 -1.40
CA ARG A 155 -1.94 -28.06 -0.09
C ARG A 155 -3.38 -28.48 0.06
N GLU A 156 -3.79 -28.70 1.31
CA GLU A 156 -5.19 -28.80 1.67
C GLU A 156 -5.87 -27.43 1.65
N ALA A 157 -7.20 -27.43 1.51
CA ALA A 157 -7.98 -26.20 1.57
C ALA A 157 -7.99 -25.63 3.01
N LYS A 158 -7.90 -24.31 3.14
CA LYS A 158 -7.97 -23.59 4.42
C LYS A 158 -8.76 -22.28 4.29
N GLY A 159 -9.14 -21.72 5.44
CA GLY A 159 -9.90 -20.47 5.52
C GLY A 159 -11.36 -20.64 5.12
N ALA A 160 -11.93 -19.62 4.51
CA ALA A 160 -13.33 -19.60 4.09
C ALA A 160 -13.61 -20.66 3.00
N PRO A 161 -14.79 -21.29 2.99
CA PRO A 161 -15.24 -22.10 1.88
C PRO A 161 -15.36 -21.25 0.60
N VAL A 162 -14.83 -21.78 -0.51
CA VAL A 162 -14.99 -21.16 -1.83
C VAL A 162 -16.48 -21.05 -2.21
N LYS A 163 -16.88 -19.87 -2.67
CA LYS A 163 -18.28 -19.54 -3.00
C LYS A 163 -18.96 -20.57 -3.91
N PRO A 164 -20.24 -20.93 -3.68
CA PRO A 164 -20.92 -22.04 -4.37
C PRO A 164 -20.93 -21.95 -5.90
N PHE A 165 -20.93 -20.74 -6.49
CA PHE A 165 -20.98 -20.57 -7.94
C PHE A 165 -19.75 -21.14 -8.69
N PHE A 166 -18.61 -21.29 -8.00
CA PHE A 166 -17.48 -22.05 -8.54
C PHE A 166 -17.80 -23.55 -8.48
N ILE A 167 -18.01 -24.20 -9.61
CA ILE A 167 -18.26 -25.65 -9.69
C ILE A 167 -16.99 -26.41 -9.32
N GLY A 168 -15.86 -26.06 -9.95
CA GLY A 168 -14.54 -26.58 -9.59
C GLY A 168 -13.92 -25.77 -8.45
N LYS A 169 -13.52 -26.43 -7.37
CA LYS A 169 -13.04 -25.78 -6.14
C LYS A 169 -11.53 -25.80 -5.94
N ASN A 170 -10.79 -26.49 -6.80
CA ASN A 170 -9.37 -26.75 -6.57
C ASN A 170 -8.51 -26.01 -7.60
N ILE A 171 -7.23 -25.87 -7.26
CA ILE A 171 -6.19 -25.33 -8.13
C ILE A 171 -5.28 -26.50 -8.54
N SER A 172 -4.77 -26.48 -9.76
CA SER A 172 -3.75 -27.41 -10.23
C SER A 172 -2.34 -26.92 -9.87
N GLU A 173 -1.45 -27.84 -9.51
CA GLU A 173 -0.06 -27.49 -9.15
C GLU A 173 0.65 -26.61 -10.18
N PRO A 174 0.56 -26.85 -11.51
CA PRO A 174 1.26 -25.99 -12.48
C PRO A 174 0.80 -24.53 -12.43
N THR A 175 -0.45 -24.29 -12.04
CA THR A 175 -1.00 -22.92 -11.99
C THR A 175 -0.59 -22.22 -10.70
N GLU A 176 -0.60 -22.92 -9.57
CA GLU A 176 -0.08 -22.38 -8.32
C GLU A 176 1.43 -22.10 -8.46
N ALA A 177 2.18 -23.07 -8.99
CA ALA A 177 3.63 -22.93 -9.20
C ALA A 177 3.96 -21.76 -10.14
N LEU A 178 3.17 -21.54 -11.19
CA LEU A 178 3.30 -20.38 -12.07
C LEU A 178 3.19 -19.07 -11.27
N CYS A 179 2.17 -18.95 -10.41
CA CYS A 179 1.98 -17.78 -9.59
C CYS A 179 3.16 -17.54 -8.63
N SER A 180 3.61 -18.58 -7.92
CA SER A 180 4.75 -18.48 -6.99
C SER A 180 6.04 -18.09 -7.72
N LEU A 181 6.39 -18.83 -8.78
CA LEU A 181 7.66 -18.67 -9.49
C LEU A 181 7.74 -17.34 -10.26
N VAL A 182 6.61 -16.82 -10.76
CA VAL A 182 6.59 -15.51 -11.43
C VAL A 182 6.88 -14.38 -10.43
N PHE A 183 6.34 -14.46 -9.22
CA PHE A 183 6.67 -13.51 -8.16
C PHE A 183 8.13 -13.65 -7.69
N GLU A 184 8.58 -14.87 -7.41
CA GLU A 184 9.97 -15.13 -7.00
C GLU A 184 10.98 -14.60 -8.02
N ALA A 185 10.72 -14.81 -9.31
CA ALA A 185 11.60 -14.37 -10.39
C ALA A 185 11.67 -12.85 -10.56
N THR A 186 10.71 -12.08 -10.04
CA THR A 186 10.60 -10.64 -10.25
C THR A 186 10.90 -9.81 -9.00
N SER A 187 10.57 -10.33 -7.81
CA SER A 187 10.64 -9.61 -6.53
C SER A 187 11.97 -8.90 -6.30
N LYS A 188 13.10 -9.60 -6.41
CA LYS A 188 14.44 -9.02 -6.20
C LYS A 188 14.75 -7.88 -7.17
N GLY A 189 14.36 -8.02 -8.45
CA GLY A 189 14.59 -7.00 -9.47
C GLY A 189 13.73 -5.76 -9.24
N ALA A 190 12.45 -5.95 -8.89
CA ALA A 190 11.55 -4.85 -8.58
C ALA A 190 11.96 -4.10 -7.30
N MET A 191 12.32 -4.81 -6.23
CA MET A 191 12.82 -4.21 -4.98
C MET A 191 14.09 -3.38 -5.22
N ALA A 192 15.01 -3.84 -6.06
CA ALA A 192 16.25 -3.10 -6.36
C ALA A 192 16.00 -1.71 -6.98
N LEU A 193 14.84 -1.47 -7.60
CA LEU A 193 14.48 -0.17 -8.17
C LEU A 193 14.15 0.89 -7.11
N PHE A 194 13.79 0.46 -5.88
CA PHE A 194 13.60 1.35 -4.73
C PHE A 194 14.93 1.85 -4.14
N ASP A 195 16.02 1.11 -4.37
CA ASP A 195 17.36 1.41 -3.85
C ASP A 195 18.28 2.11 -4.87
N THR A 196 17.70 2.87 -5.80
CA THR A 196 18.47 3.61 -6.82
C THR A 196 18.85 5.04 -6.42
N ASP A 197 18.37 5.51 -5.27
CA ASP A 197 18.63 6.85 -4.78
C ASP A 197 19.98 6.95 -4.05
N PRO A 198 20.69 8.09 -4.13
CA PRO A 198 21.91 8.32 -3.37
C PRO A 198 21.68 8.17 -1.86
N PRO A 199 22.71 7.75 -1.09
CA PRO A 199 22.61 7.71 0.36
C PRO A 199 22.38 9.11 0.92
N ARG A 200 21.80 9.19 2.13
CA ARG A 200 21.42 10.44 2.81
C ARG A 200 22.50 11.53 2.76
N GLU A 201 23.77 11.17 2.93
CA GLU A 201 24.90 12.11 2.98
C GLU A 201 25.16 12.83 1.64
N GLN A 202 24.66 12.28 0.53
CA GLN A 202 24.79 12.85 -0.81
C GLN A 202 23.53 13.62 -1.25
N LEU A 203 22.42 13.49 -0.50
CA LEU A 203 21.21 14.25 -0.79
C LEU A 203 21.48 15.75 -0.65
N LYS A 204 20.69 16.54 -1.37
CA LYS A 204 20.75 17.99 -1.41
C LYS A 204 19.42 18.57 -0.97
N ASP A 205 19.50 19.68 -0.24
CA ASP A 205 18.32 20.34 0.31
C ASP A 205 17.51 21.01 -0.80
N PRO A 206 16.26 20.57 -1.09
CA PRO A 206 15.42 21.15 -2.13
C PRO A 206 15.06 22.62 -1.86
N ALA A 207 15.16 23.11 -0.63
CA ALA A 207 14.93 24.52 -0.30
C ALA A 207 16.05 25.45 -0.84
N THR A 208 17.21 24.90 -1.23
CA THR A 208 18.31 25.67 -1.87
C THR A 208 18.09 25.92 -3.35
N LEU A 209 17.11 25.23 -3.96
CA LEU A 209 16.79 25.37 -5.36
C LEU A 209 16.15 26.74 -5.65
N SER A 210 16.44 27.30 -6.83
CA SER A 210 15.77 28.53 -7.26
C SER A 210 14.25 28.34 -7.33
N SER A 211 13.49 29.42 -7.14
CA SER A 211 12.02 29.39 -7.18
C SER A 211 11.45 28.95 -8.55
N ARG A 212 12.27 28.98 -9.61
CA ARG A 212 11.90 28.52 -10.96
C ARG A 212 12.39 27.11 -11.29
N HIS A 213 13.11 26.46 -10.38
CA HIS A 213 13.59 25.10 -10.59
C HIS A 213 12.42 24.12 -10.74
N ALA A 214 12.53 23.18 -11.68
CA ALA A 214 11.44 22.26 -12.03
C ALA A 214 10.90 21.48 -10.83
N ILE A 215 11.79 21.01 -9.94
CA ILE A 215 11.44 20.32 -8.69
C ILE A 215 10.56 21.19 -7.78
N GLY A 216 11.00 22.42 -7.49
CA GLY A 216 10.24 23.34 -6.63
C GLY A 216 8.88 23.72 -7.24
N VAL A 217 8.83 23.89 -8.56
CA VAL A 217 7.57 24.16 -9.29
C VAL A 217 6.63 22.95 -9.21
N ALA A 218 7.15 21.74 -9.40
CA ALA A 218 6.35 20.51 -9.32
C ALA A 218 5.81 20.27 -7.90
N LEU A 219 6.64 20.48 -6.87
CA LEU A 219 6.24 20.41 -5.47
C LEU A 219 5.10 21.39 -5.17
N ARG A 220 5.27 22.69 -5.49
CA ARG A 220 4.22 23.71 -5.26
C ARG A 220 2.96 23.48 -6.09
N LYS A 221 3.08 22.83 -7.25
CA LYS A 221 1.90 22.43 -8.04
C LYS A 221 1.13 21.29 -7.37
N ALA A 222 1.82 20.34 -6.74
CA ALA A 222 1.19 19.24 -6.01
C ALA A 222 0.62 19.70 -4.66
N PHE A 223 1.36 20.56 -3.97
CA PHE A 223 1.04 21.10 -2.65
C PHE A 223 1.58 22.54 -2.54
N PRO A 224 0.72 23.58 -2.62
CA PRO A 224 1.15 24.99 -2.68
C PRO A 224 2.09 25.44 -1.56
N GLU A 225 1.92 24.90 -0.35
CA GLU A 225 2.71 25.21 0.84
C GLU A 225 4.02 24.39 0.93
N ALA A 226 4.38 23.63 -0.10
CA ALA A 226 5.64 22.89 -0.13
C ALA A 226 6.87 23.80 0.05
N LEU A 227 7.81 23.36 0.89
CA LEU A 227 9.05 24.04 1.28
C LEU A 227 8.84 25.35 2.08
N THR A 228 7.64 25.63 2.57
CA THR A 228 7.36 26.81 3.40
C THR A 228 7.60 26.57 4.89
N VAL A 229 7.60 25.30 5.31
CA VAL A 229 7.86 24.86 6.68
C VAL A 229 9.11 23.99 6.69
N ARG A 230 9.96 24.20 7.70
CA ARG A 230 11.13 23.37 7.98
C ARG A 230 11.21 23.10 9.47
N CYS A 231 11.10 21.83 9.83
CA CYS A 231 11.38 21.36 11.19
C CYS A 231 12.83 20.89 11.31
N ASP A 232 13.29 20.65 12.54
CA ASP A 232 14.49 19.84 12.74
C ASP A 232 14.25 18.42 12.18
N PRO A 233 15.22 17.82 11.46
CA PRO A 233 15.06 16.47 10.91
C PRO A 233 14.61 15.47 11.99
N GLN A 234 13.56 14.70 11.67
CA GLN A 234 12.93 13.70 12.55
C GLN A 234 12.29 14.27 13.84
N ARG A 235 12.19 15.59 13.97
CA ARG A 235 11.61 16.28 15.12
C ARG A 235 10.54 17.26 14.62
N PRO A 236 9.39 16.76 14.14
CA PRO A 236 8.27 17.62 13.80
C PRO A 236 7.84 18.44 15.01
N ASP A 237 7.50 19.70 14.76
CA ASP A 237 7.13 20.70 15.77
C ASP A 237 5.83 21.43 15.39
N ALA A 238 5.41 22.37 16.23
CA ALA A 238 4.16 23.12 16.06
C ALA A 238 4.04 23.88 14.73
N SER A 239 5.13 24.13 14.00
CA SER A 239 5.09 24.79 12.69
C SER A 239 4.31 23.98 11.63
N LEU A 240 4.13 22.67 11.83
CA LEU A 240 3.31 21.83 10.95
C LEU A 240 1.81 21.94 11.18
N ALA A 241 1.38 22.46 12.34
CA ALA A 241 -0.02 22.45 12.73
C ALA A 241 -0.94 23.12 11.68
N PRO A 242 -0.61 24.27 11.07
CA PRO A 242 -1.48 24.88 10.06
C PRO A 242 -1.73 23.98 8.84
N ALA A 243 -0.69 23.31 8.34
CA ALA A 243 -0.81 22.41 7.19
C ALA A 243 -1.65 21.17 7.53
N LEU A 244 -1.39 20.55 8.69
CA LEU A 244 -2.14 19.39 9.17
C LEU A 244 -3.61 19.73 9.40
N LEU A 245 -3.92 20.82 10.12
CA LEU A 245 -5.30 21.24 10.39
C LEU A 245 -6.07 21.55 9.09
N GLN A 246 -5.42 22.20 8.13
CA GLN A 246 -6.04 22.47 6.83
C GLN A 246 -6.34 21.17 6.07
N ALA A 247 -5.40 20.22 6.06
CA ALA A 247 -5.62 18.91 5.45
C ALA A 247 -6.71 18.11 6.18
N MET A 248 -6.71 18.06 7.51
CA MET A 248 -7.76 17.40 8.29
C MET A 248 -9.15 18.00 7.99
N ALA A 249 -9.25 19.32 7.85
CA ALA A 249 -10.51 19.95 7.46
C ALA A 249 -10.97 19.52 6.05
N ARG A 250 -10.03 19.42 5.09
CA ARG A 250 -10.33 18.92 3.74
C ARG A 250 -10.73 17.45 3.74
N ASP A 251 -10.09 16.61 4.56
CA ASP A 251 -10.43 15.20 4.70
C ASP A 251 -11.88 15.01 5.17
N LYS A 252 -12.33 15.78 6.16
CA LYS A 252 -13.74 15.79 6.60
C LYS A 252 -14.71 16.11 5.46
N VAL A 253 -14.39 17.13 4.65
CA VAL A 253 -15.19 17.49 3.47
C VAL A 253 -15.17 16.38 2.41
N MET A 254 -14.09 15.60 2.35
CA MET A 254 -13.93 14.47 1.44
C MET A 254 -14.41 13.13 2.05
N GLY A 255 -15.18 13.16 3.13
CA GLY A 255 -15.84 12.00 3.73
C GLY A 255 -14.97 11.16 4.68
N GLY A 256 -13.85 11.71 5.17
CA GLY A 256 -13.04 11.12 6.23
C GLY A 256 -13.32 11.72 7.61
N ASP A 257 -12.58 11.25 8.61
CA ASP A 257 -12.77 11.60 10.03
C ASP A 257 -11.85 12.74 10.51
N GLY A 258 -11.24 13.46 9.57
CA GLY A 258 -10.26 14.50 9.84
C GLY A 258 -8.87 13.92 10.02
N ASP A 259 -8.44 13.10 9.06
CA ASP A 259 -7.09 12.58 8.96
C ASP A 259 -6.23 13.40 7.99
N ALA A 260 -4.91 13.36 8.17
CA ALA A 260 -3.94 14.03 7.31
C ALA A 260 -2.57 13.39 7.48
N VAL A 261 -1.76 13.39 6.42
CA VAL A 261 -0.36 12.98 6.50
C VAL A 261 0.53 14.01 5.83
N ALA A 262 1.54 14.47 6.57
CA ALA A 262 2.64 15.27 6.05
C ALA A 262 3.84 14.39 5.73
N LEU A 263 4.56 14.72 4.66
CA LEU A 263 5.86 14.16 4.32
C LEU A 263 6.93 15.24 4.45
N LEU A 264 7.87 15.02 5.35
CA LEU A 264 9.10 15.81 5.50
C LEU A 264 10.26 15.10 4.79
N ASP A 265 11.11 15.83 4.08
CA ASP A 265 12.36 15.28 3.56
C ASP A 265 13.41 15.04 4.67
N SER A 266 14.59 14.55 4.29
CA SER A 266 15.71 14.29 5.22
C SER A 266 16.30 15.54 5.87
N PHE A 267 15.93 16.74 5.40
CA PHE A 267 16.33 18.04 5.89
C PHE A 267 15.26 18.73 6.74
N GLY A 268 14.10 18.07 6.89
CA GLY A 268 12.95 18.55 7.66
C GLY A 268 12.02 19.49 6.88
N ASN A 269 12.22 19.66 5.56
CA ASN A 269 11.33 20.49 4.75
C ASN A 269 10.02 19.77 4.49
N LEU A 270 8.90 20.48 4.63
CA LEU A 270 7.58 19.98 4.26
C LEU A 270 7.47 19.85 2.74
N LEU A 271 7.36 18.62 2.22
CA LEU A 271 7.19 18.36 0.79
C LEU A 271 5.72 18.32 0.39
N LEU A 272 4.90 17.63 1.18
CA LEU A 272 3.48 17.38 0.93
C LEU A 272 2.72 17.34 2.26
N CYS A 273 1.46 17.77 2.26
CA CYS A 273 0.51 17.43 3.31
C CYS A 273 -0.84 17.11 2.67
N MET A 274 -1.26 15.84 2.78
CA MET A 274 -2.40 15.31 2.01
C MET A 274 -3.56 14.91 2.93
N PRO A 275 -4.81 15.28 2.59
CA PRO A 275 -6.02 14.68 3.16
C PRO A 275 -6.31 13.32 2.50
N GLY A 276 -7.22 12.54 3.10
CA GLY A 276 -7.85 11.42 2.42
C GLY A 276 -8.86 11.86 1.34
N ARG A 277 -9.28 10.90 0.52
CA ARG A 277 -10.30 11.05 -0.54
C ARG A 277 -11.37 9.96 -0.44
N ARG A 278 -11.94 9.83 0.76
CA ARG A 278 -12.90 8.78 1.15
C ARG A 278 -14.20 8.79 0.33
N ASN A 279 -14.58 9.95 -0.20
CA ASN A 279 -15.70 10.13 -1.13
C ASN A 279 -15.47 9.52 -2.52
N LYS A 280 -14.23 9.22 -2.90
CA LYS A 280 -13.90 8.53 -4.16
C LYS A 280 -13.79 7.03 -3.97
N SER A 281 -13.20 6.60 -2.86
CA SER A 281 -13.06 5.19 -2.50
C SER A 281 -12.74 5.15 -1.01
N GLY A 282 -13.38 4.23 -0.29
CA GLY A 282 -13.14 4.07 1.15
C GLY A 282 -11.65 3.86 1.43
N ILE A 283 -10.93 3.12 0.61
CA ILE A 283 -9.51 2.82 0.89
C ILE A 283 -8.55 3.96 0.52
N ARG A 284 -9.03 5.16 0.16
CA ARG A 284 -8.17 6.34 -0.11
C ARG A 284 -7.98 7.19 1.14
N THR A 285 -7.19 6.68 2.08
CA THR A 285 -6.80 7.43 3.30
C THR A 285 -5.74 8.49 3.01
N ALA A 286 -5.44 9.33 3.99
CA ALA A 286 -4.46 10.41 3.84
C ALA A 286 -3.05 9.87 3.51
N PHE A 287 -2.64 8.77 4.16
CA PHE A 287 -1.35 8.15 3.85
C PHE A 287 -1.28 7.64 2.41
N MET A 288 -2.32 6.96 1.93
CA MET A 288 -2.40 6.45 0.56
C MET A 288 -2.25 7.57 -0.46
N GLU A 289 -2.92 8.72 -0.23
CA GLU A 289 -2.78 9.89 -1.10
C GLU A 289 -1.39 10.52 -1.01
N CYS A 290 -0.79 10.58 0.18
CA CYS A 290 0.53 11.16 0.38
C CYS A 290 1.63 10.36 -0.32
N THR A 291 1.69 9.04 -0.09
CA THR A 291 2.72 8.18 -0.70
C THR A 291 2.58 8.14 -2.23
N ARG A 292 1.35 8.00 -2.74
CA ARG A 292 1.04 8.02 -4.18
C ARG A 292 1.43 9.36 -4.81
N ALA A 293 1.07 10.48 -4.18
CA ALA A 293 1.38 11.80 -4.71
C ALA A 293 2.90 12.03 -4.81
N TYR A 294 3.67 11.59 -3.80
CA TYR A 294 5.12 11.70 -3.84
C TYR A 294 5.74 10.83 -4.95
N ALA A 295 5.34 9.56 -5.04
CA ALA A 295 5.83 8.65 -6.08
C ALA A 295 5.49 9.17 -7.49
N GLN A 296 4.26 9.61 -7.71
CA GLN A 296 3.84 10.16 -9.01
C GLN A 296 4.53 11.48 -9.36
N LEU A 297 4.85 12.32 -8.38
CA LEU A 297 5.63 13.54 -8.60
C LEU A 297 7.03 13.19 -9.10
N ARG A 298 7.71 12.26 -8.43
CA ARG A 298 9.05 11.78 -8.83
C ARG A 298 9.01 11.14 -10.21
N TYR A 299 8.05 10.23 -10.44
CA TYR A 299 7.85 9.56 -11.71
C TYR A 299 7.69 10.55 -12.88
N LYS A 300 6.79 11.54 -12.74
CA LYS A 300 6.54 12.55 -13.79
C LYS A 300 7.76 13.43 -14.10
N LEU A 301 8.60 13.69 -13.11
CA LEU A 301 9.85 14.42 -13.32
C LEU A 301 10.89 13.55 -14.03
N MET A 302 10.84 12.22 -13.88
CA MET A 302 11.88 11.30 -14.36
C MET A 302 11.54 10.56 -15.66
N GLU A 303 10.26 10.28 -15.97
CA GLU A 303 9.85 9.40 -17.08
C GLU A 303 10.49 9.79 -18.42
N ASN A 304 10.50 11.08 -18.73
CA ASN A 304 11.04 11.63 -19.99
C ASN A 304 12.38 12.36 -19.80
N ALA A 305 13.00 12.24 -18.62
CA ALA A 305 14.27 12.88 -18.30
C ALA A 305 15.46 12.06 -18.79
N THR A 306 16.56 12.73 -19.15
CA THR A 306 17.84 12.07 -19.44
C THR A 306 18.40 11.38 -18.18
N PRO A 307 19.33 10.41 -18.30
CA PRO A 307 19.96 9.79 -17.14
C PRO A 307 20.55 10.81 -16.15
N GLN A 308 21.23 11.84 -16.65
CA GLN A 308 21.81 12.90 -15.82
C GLN A 308 20.74 13.71 -15.07
N GLN A 309 19.62 14.01 -15.73
CA GLN A 309 18.51 14.71 -15.09
C GLN A 309 17.83 13.83 -14.03
N ARG A 310 17.68 12.52 -14.27
CA ARG A 310 17.15 11.58 -13.27
C ARG A 310 18.05 11.56 -12.04
N ASP A 311 19.37 11.46 -12.23
CA ASP A 311 20.33 11.49 -11.12
C ASP A 311 20.29 12.82 -10.37
N GLU A 312 20.15 13.94 -11.07
CA GLU A 312 19.94 15.25 -10.42
C GLU A 312 18.65 15.28 -9.58
N ILE A 313 17.53 14.78 -10.11
CA ILE A 313 16.26 14.74 -9.38
C ILE A 313 16.40 13.90 -8.10
N ARG A 314 17.08 12.74 -8.17
CA ARG A 314 17.29 11.86 -7.02
C ARG A 314 18.09 12.53 -5.89
N LEU A 315 18.98 13.47 -6.21
CA LEU A 315 19.72 14.21 -5.19
C LEU A 315 18.79 15.07 -4.31
N TYR A 316 17.71 15.61 -4.86
CA TYR A 316 16.80 16.52 -4.13
C TYR A 316 15.50 15.83 -3.67
N LEU A 317 15.03 14.83 -4.41
CA LEU A 317 13.83 14.06 -4.13
C LEU A 317 14.21 12.59 -3.93
N GLY A 318 14.82 12.32 -2.77
CA GLY A 318 15.27 10.99 -2.36
C GLY A 318 14.13 10.05 -1.99
N HIS A 319 14.50 8.84 -1.60
CA HIS A 319 13.54 7.84 -1.16
C HIS A 319 12.84 8.30 0.13
N PRO A 320 11.53 8.03 0.32
CA PRO A 320 10.82 8.40 1.55
C PRO A 320 11.49 7.90 2.83
N LYS A 321 12.26 6.79 2.77
CA LYS A 321 13.01 6.17 3.90
C LYS A 321 14.00 7.13 4.61
N ASP A 322 14.41 8.21 3.94
CA ASP A 322 15.30 9.21 4.55
C ASP A 322 14.52 10.37 5.20
N GLY A 323 13.22 10.49 4.93
CA GLY A 323 12.32 11.52 5.44
C GLY A 323 11.49 11.09 6.65
N THR A 324 10.46 11.85 6.98
CA THR A 324 9.52 11.53 8.08
C THR A 324 8.08 11.70 7.59
N PHE A 325 7.26 10.67 7.76
CA PHE A 325 5.81 10.80 7.64
C PHE A 325 5.23 11.19 9.00
N VAL A 326 4.45 12.26 9.03
CA VAL A 326 3.78 12.77 10.23
C VAL A 326 2.27 12.68 10.02
N PHE A 327 1.65 11.72 10.69
CA PHE A 327 0.22 11.50 10.65
C PHE A 327 -0.46 12.40 11.69
N ALA A 328 -1.55 13.05 11.32
CA ALA A 328 -2.38 13.78 12.29
C ALA A 328 -2.92 12.82 13.36
N ARG A 329 -3.30 11.61 12.96
CA ARG A 329 -3.85 10.57 13.83
C ARG A 329 -3.02 9.30 13.74
N GLY A 330 -2.71 8.70 14.89
CA GLY A 330 -1.99 7.43 14.96
C GLY A 330 -2.85 6.26 14.46
N PRO A 331 -2.23 5.16 14.05
CA PRO A 331 -2.95 3.95 13.64
C PRO A 331 -3.89 3.47 14.74
N ALA A 332 -5.13 3.16 14.37
CA ALA A 332 -6.10 2.46 15.21
C ALA A 332 -6.03 0.93 14.96
N ASN A 333 -6.98 0.17 15.52
CA ASN A 333 -7.07 -1.28 15.38
C ASN A 333 -7.98 -1.75 14.22
N GLY A 334 -8.41 -0.84 13.35
CA GLY A 334 -9.30 -1.11 12.23
C GLY A 334 -8.58 -1.47 10.93
N ALA A 335 -9.36 -1.95 9.95
CA ALA A 335 -8.84 -2.42 8.65
C ALA A 335 -8.08 -1.34 7.86
N LEU A 336 -8.49 -0.07 7.98
CA LEU A 336 -7.82 1.05 7.31
C LEU A 336 -6.43 1.33 7.90
N SER A 337 -6.31 1.34 9.22
CA SER A 337 -5.01 1.52 9.86
C SER A 337 -4.08 0.33 9.61
N PHE A 338 -4.62 -0.89 9.54
CA PHE A 338 -3.84 -2.06 9.12
C PHE A 338 -3.38 -1.96 7.65
N MET A 339 -4.26 -1.46 6.77
CA MET A 339 -3.92 -1.16 5.38
C MET A 339 -2.78 -0.13 5.30
N GLU A 340 -2.84 0.94 6.08
CA GLU A 340 -1.82 2.00 6.09
C GLU A 340 -0.46 1.51 6.58
N LEU A 341 -0.42 0.68 7.63
CA LEU A 341 0.82 0.03 8.05
C LEU A 341 1.39 -0.85 6.93
N GLY A 342 0.53 -1.61 6.25
CA GLY A 342 0.94 -2.38 5.08
C GLY A 342 1.44 -1.52 3.92
N ALA A 343 0.77 -0.41 3.63
CA ALA A 343 1.14 0.53 2.57
C ALA A 343 2.43 1.26 2.89
N TYR A 344 2.68 1.57 4.18
CA TYR A 344 3.95 2.12 4.64
C TYR A 344 5.06 1.12 4.34
N GLY A 345 4.84 -0.16 4.64
CA GLY A 345 5.79 -1.19 4.29
C GLY A 345 6.12 -1.23 2.79
N SER A 346 5.10 -1.18 1.94
CA SER A 346 5.31 -1.17 0.48
C SER A 346 5.91 0.14 -0.07
N THR A 347 5.73 1.25 0.65
CA THR A 347 6.39 2.52 0.34
C THR A 347 7.89 2.46 0.66
N MET A 348 8.25 1.72 1.71
CA MET A 348 9.63 1.58 2.15
C MET A 348 10.39 0.49 1.40
N GLU A 349 9.69 -0.60 1.08
CA GLU A 349 10.11 -1.73 0.25
C GLU A 349 11.52 -2.26 0.61
N GLY A 350 11.89 -2.18 1.89
CA GLY A 350 13.24 -2.48 2.36
C GLY A 350 13.52 -2.02 3.80
N PRO A 351 14.72 -2.34 4.32
CA PRO A 351 15.10 -1.94 5.67
C PRO A 351 15.20 -0.41 5.81
N LEU A 352 14.77 0.10 6.96
CA LEU A 352 14.89 1.51 7.29
C LEU A 352 16.33 1.89 7.65
N PRO A 353 16.81 3.10 7.30
CA PRO A 353 18.15 3.54 7.66
C PRO A 353 18.27 3.70 9.18
N ALA A 354 19.37 3.19 9.75
CA ALA A 354 19.63 3.26 11.20
C ALA A 354 19.71 4.71 11.73
N SER A 355 20.00 5.66 10.84
CA SER A 355 20.04 7.09 11.15
C SER A 355 18.67 7.73 11.34
N ASN A 356 17.57 7.03 11.00
CA ASN A 356 16.20 7.52 11.11
C ASN A 356 15.24 6.50 11.73
N PRO A 357 15.33 6.27 13.06
CA PRO A 357 14.50 5.27 13.74
C PRO A 357 13.05 5.72 13.98
N ARG A 358 12.70 6.99 13.70
CA ARG A 358 11.38 7.60 13.99
C ARG A 358 10.73 8.16 12.74
N GLN A 359 10.79 7.42 11.65
CA GLN A 359 10.25 7.87 10.37
C GLN A 359 8.71 7.94 10.35
N PHE A 360 8.04 6.97 10.99
CA PHE A 360 6.59 6.99 11.13
C PHE A 360 6.24 7.67 12.45
N GLN A 361 5.80 8.92 12.39
CA GLN A 361 5.31 9.64 13.56
C GLN A 361 3.83 9.97 13.44
N TYR A 362 3.16 10.11 14.59
CA TYR A 362 1.78 10.56 14.65
C TYR A 362 1.55 11.59 15.77
N VAL A 363 0.58 12.48 15.60
CA VAL A 363 0.31 13.54 16.58
C VAL A 363 -0.68 13.07 17.65
N LEU A 364 -1.88 12.69 17.25
CA LEU A 364 -2.95 12.27 18.15
C LEU A 364 -2.99 10.73 18.26
N PRO A 365 -2.85 10.14 19.45
CA PRO A 365 -2.93 8.69 19.59
C PRO A 365 -4.37 8.19 19.39
N SER A 366 -4.54 7.12 18.61
CA SER A 366 -5.84 6.43 18.46
C SER A 366 -5.95 5.18 19.35
N GLN A 367 -4.84 4.72 19.92
CA GLN A 367 -4.75 3.59 20.85
C GLN A 367 -3.48 3.70 21.71
N PRO A 368 -3.36 2.95 22.83
CA PRO A 368 -2.13 2.93 23.63
C PRO A 368 -0.91 2.46 22.82
N GLN A 369 0.26 3.05 23.08
CA GLN A 369 1.52 2.69 22.39
C GLN A 369 1.84 1.19 22.45
N VAL A 370 1.65 0.56 23.61
CA VAL A 370 1.87 -0.90 23.79
C VAL A 370 1.00 -1.74 22.87
N ALA A 371 -0.27 -1.34 22.65
CA ALA A 371 -1.16 -2.05 21.74
C ALA A 371 -0.71 -1.91 20.27
N LEU A 372 -0.22 -0.72 19.90
CA LEU A 372 0.31 -0.46 18.57
C LEU A 372 1.61 -1.22 18.30
N GLU A 373 2.50 -1.31 19.30
CA GLU A 373 3.73 -2.12 19.23
C GLU A 373 3.40 -3.60 19.05
N ALA A 374 2.49 -4.14 19.86
CA ALA A 374 2.03 -5.53 19.72
C ALA A 374 1.41 -5.80 18.34
N MET A 375 0.65 -4.85 17.79
CA MET A 375 0.09 -4.95 16.45
C MET A 375 1.20 -5.02 15.38
N CYS A 376 2.25 -4.19 15.49
CA CYS A 376 3.38 -4.20 14.56
C CYS A 376 4.26 -5.46 14.69
N GLU A 377 4.45 -5.97 15.92
CA GLU A 377 5.19 -7.21 16.19
C GLU A 377 4.47 -8.46 15.64
N ALA A 378 3.14 -8.43 15.57
CA ALA A 378 2.35 -9.52 15.00
C ALA A 378 2.34 -9.55 13.46
N MET A 379 2.69 -8.44 12.79
CA MET A 379 2.65 -8.34 11.32
C MET A 379 3.63 -9.35 10.65
N PRO A 380 3.41 -9.76 9.38
CA PRO A 380 4.29 -10.68 8.65
C PRO A 380 5.77 -10.27 8.63
N PRO A 381 6.70 -11.22 8.38
CA PRO A 381 8.15 -11.01 8.47
C PRO A 381 8.70 -9.76 7.79
N LEU A 382 8.21 -9.40 6.60
CA LEU A 382 8.60 -8.19 5.90
C LEU A 382 8.45 -6.96 6.82
N TYR A 383 7.30 -6.85 7.47
CA TYR A 383 6.94 -5.68 8.27
C TYR A 383 7.64 -5.66 9.62
N ARG A 384 7.67 -6.80 10.33
CA ARG A 384 8.23 -6.86 11.69
C ARG A 384 9.75 -7.04 11.75
N HIS A 385 10.37 -7.74 10.78
CA HIS A 385 11.81 -8.06 10.82
C HIS A 385 12.64 -7.19 9.89
N THR A 386 12.17 -6.98 8.65
CA THR A 386 12.92 -6.25 7.62
C THR A 386 12.72 -4.75 7.76
N ILE A 387 11.47 -4.29 7.66
CA ILE A 387 11.12 -2.86 7.73
C ILE A 387 11.13 -2.39 9.19
N ARG A 388 10.69 -3.24 10.11
CA ARG A 388 10.56 -2.96 11.56
C ARG A 388 9.68 -1.74 11.79
N ILE A 389 8.46 -1.81 11.27
CA ILE A 389 7.48 -0.73 11.38
C ILE A 389 7.29 -0.38 12.86
N ARG A 390 7.49 0.90 13.19
CA ARG A 390 7.41 1.40 14.56
C ARG A 390 6.86 2.82 14.58
N PRO A 391 5.53 2.97 14.55
CA PRO A 391 4.90 4.27 14.70
C PRO A 391 5.11 4.77 16.13
N VAL A 392 5.42 6.04 16.26
CA VAL A 392 5.66 6.69 17.56
C VAL A 392 4.98 8.05 17.60
N GLN A 393 4.47 8.44 18.77
CA GLN A 393 3.91 9.78 18.90
C GLN A 393 5.01 10.84 18.74
N VAL A 394 4.70 11.99 18.14
CA VAL A 394 5.59 13.16 18.12
C VAL A 394 5.95 13.58 19.55
N GLY A 395 7.14 14.16 19.74
CA GLY A 395 7.59 14.63 21.06
C GLY A 395 7.08 16.03 21.42
N ASP A 396 6.73 16.83 20.41
CA ASP A 396 6.40 18.24 20.57
C ASP A 396 4.99 18.45 21.16
N GLN A 397 4.94 19.02 22.36
CA GLN A 397 3.68 19.21 23.10
C GLN A 397 2.80 20.32 22.49
N GLU A 398 3.41 21.34 21.88
CA GLU A 398 2.69 22.43 21.24
C GLU A 398 1.95 21.94 19.99
N LEU A 399 2.59 21.08 19.18
CA LEU A 399 1.96 20.42 18.04
C LEU A 399 0.81 19.52 18.47
N ILE A 400 0.99 18.75 19.55
CA ILE A 400 -0.09 17.89 20.11
C ILE A 400 -1.27 18.75 20.56
N ALA A 401 -1.02 19.82 21.31
CA ALA A 401 -2.05 20.74 21.77
C ALA A 401 -2.77 21.43 20.61
N ALA A 402 -2.04 21.81 19.56
CA ALA A 402 -2.62 22.48 18.39
C ALA A 402 -3.60 21.58 17.59
N LEU A 403 -3.43 20.25 17.63
CA LEU A 403 -4.31 19.30 16.94
C LEU A 403 -5.40 18.70 17.83
N ASN A 404 -5.35 18.94 19.15
CA ASN A 404 -6.29 18.43 20.14
C ASN A 404 -7.17 19.59 20.68
N PRO A 405 -8.19 20.04 19.92
CA PRO A 405 -8.98 21.23 20.24
C PRO A 405 -9.85 21.08 21.50
#